data_AF-A0A950ARB0-F1
#
_entry.id   AF-A0A950ARB0-F1
#
_cell.length_a   1.000
_cell.length_b   1.000
_cell.length_c   1.000
_cell.angle_alpha   90.00
_cell.angle_beta   90.00
_cell.angle_gamma   90.00
#
_symmetry.space_group_name_H-M   'P 1'
#
loop_
_entity.id
_entity.type
_entity.pdbx_description
1 polymer ?
#
loop_
_entity_poly.entity_id
_entity_poly.type
_entity_poly.pdbx_seq_one_letter_code
_entity_poly.pdbx_strand_id
1 'polypeptide(L)'
;EDFGVVDPLDTKATNLKGRGKRVTLKNKSGEVLADFIIGKEVRDHTDQRYVRVPGQKRTYGVKVNVDLSTRFADWIETNLLKLDSSRVRRVAFDLRKFDPDRGVIIPGDVLSVERKDASGPWTTTAEVPAGQELDSDKLQTLLTALGDLKIVGVRPKPEGLSQDLKVSASGDIKELTRQTFASLVSKGFYPTREGLYSNQGEVTVSTDEGVVYTLRYGEVFIAGGLELSAGVENAKAAGKGKDKDQKTAEGSTENRYLFVTARFDPTLVPPPPAPAPRPVALPDDPFLKDPQDPKRIDEEKKAKEEETKAKEKADRDQADYDRRVGDGRKRVKELTDRFAGWYYVTPGDSFHAIMLDRAALIHPKPAKPEASSPAGAPNLNLPGTSGFHHP
;
A
#
# COMPACT_ATOMS: atom_id res chain seq x y z
N GLU A 1 21.85 38.27 -18.35
CA GLU A 1 21.79 37.48 -17.10
C GLU A 1 20.76 38.03 -16.12
N ASP A 2 20.56 39.36 -16.09
CA ASP A 2 19.70 40.04 -15.10
C ASP A 2 18.25 39.56 -15.07
N PHE A 3 17.66 39.31 -16.23
CA PHE A 3 16.27 38.83 -16.36
C PHE A 3 16.07 37.35 -16.02
N GLY A 4 17.15 36.58 -15.87
CA GLY A 4 17.05 35.15 -15.52
C GLY A 4 16.48 34.25 -16.62
N VAL A 5 16.59 34.63 -17.90
CA VAL A 5 16.00 33.88 -19.03
C VAL A 5 17.02 33.11 -19.88
N VAL A 6 18.23 32.88 -19.37
CA VAL A 6 19.22 32.03 -20.06
C VAL A 6 18.68 30.60 -20.15
N ASP A 7 18.80 29.97 -21.30
CA ASP A 7 18.26 28.62 -21.52
C ASP A 7 19.02 27.62 -20.63
N PRO A 8 18.35 26.88 -19.72
CA PRO A 8 19.00 25.92 -18.85
C PRO A 8 19.62 24.75 -19.63
N LEU A 9 19.21 24.50 -20.87
CA LEU A 9 19.75 23.45 -21.74
C LEU A 9 20.89 23.94 -22.65
N ASP A 10 21.21 25.24 -22.64
CA ASP A 10 22.31 25.76 -23.46
C ASP A 10 23.66 25.32 -22.90
N THR A 11 24.37 24.48 -23.67
CA THR A 11 25.70 23.96 -23.34
C THR A 11 26.84 24.90 -23.71
N LYS A 12 26.56 25.96 -24.49
CA LYS A 12 27.55 26.97 -24.88
C LYS A 12 27.71 28.06 -23.83
N ALA A 13 26.66 28.32 -23.05
CA ALA A 13 26.72 29.25 -21.92
C ALA A 13 27.45 28.58 -20.74
N THR A 14 28.69 28.99 -20.46
CA THR A 14 29.48 28.43 -19.36
C THR A 14 29.03 28.92 -17.99
N ASN A 15 28.24 30.00 -17.93
CA ASN A 15 27.72 30.56 -16.68
C ASN A 15 26.43 29.83 -16.23
N LEU A 16 26.38 29.46 -14.94
CA LEU A 16 25.17 28.93 -14.29
C LEU A 16 24.23 30.04 -13.82
N LYS A 17 24.75 31.27 -13.65
CA LYS A 17 23.98 32.43 -13.19
C LYS A 17 23.05 32.94 -14.29
N GLY A 18 21.81 33.26 -13.91
CA GLY A 18 20.82 33.84 -14.83
C GLY A 18 20.10 32.83 -15.73
N ARG A 19 20.30 31.52 -15.51
CA ARG A 19 19.48 30.45 -16.13
C ARG A 19 18.05 30.50 -15.60
N GLY A 20 17.10 30.36 -16.52
CA GLY A 20 15.67 30.32 -16.23
C GLY A 20 15.12 28.91 -16.15
N LYS A 21 13.84 28.80 -15.83
CA LYS A 21 13.08 27.54 -15.88
C LYS A 21 12.48 27.38 -17.27
N ARG A 22 12.96 26.41 -18.06
CA ARG A 22 12.37 26.08 -19.36
C ARG A 22 11.19 25.14 -19.18
N VAL A 23 10.05 25.51 -19.76
CA VAL A 23 8.80 24.76 -19.71
C VAL A 23 8.38 24.46 -21.14
N THR A 24 8.28 23.17 -21.45
CA THR A 24 7.83 22.69 -22.76
C THR A 24 6.54 21.91 -22.58
N LEU A 25 5.45 22.40 -23.16
CA LEU A 25 4.17 21.72 -23.20
C LEU A 25 4.06 20.94 -24.50
N LYS A 26 3.72 19.66 -24.41
CA LYS A 26 3.52 18.76 -25.57
C LYS A 26 2.13 18.17 -25.58
N ASN A 27 1.59 17.88 -26.75
CA ASN A 27 0.37 17.09 -26.89
C ASN A 27 0.66 15.58 -26.76
N LYS A 28 -0.38 14.74 -26.91
CA LYS A 28 -0.28 13.28 -26.78
C LYS A 28 0.66 12.62 -27.81
N SER A 29 0.83 13.20 -29.01
CA SER A 29 1.76 12.69 -30.03
C SER A 29 3.20 13.18 -29.83
N GLY A 30 3.45 14.02 -28.82
CA GLY A 30 4.77 14.58 -28.51
C GLY A 30 5.08 15.87 -29.27
N GLU A 31 4.14 16.41 -30.03
CA GLU A 31 4.26 17.71 -30.70
C GLU A 31 4.30 18.84 -29.66
N VAL A 32 5.20 19.80 -29.85
CA VAL A 32 5.39 20.94 -28.94
C VAL A 32 4.29 21.98 -29.19
N LEU A 33 3.45 22.20 -28.18
CA LEU A 33 2.40 23.23 -28.19
C LEU A 33 2.91 24.58 -27.69
N ALA A 34 3.85 24.56 -26.74
CA ALA A 34 4.47 25.75 -26.18
C ALA A 34 5.87 25.44 -25.63
N ASP A 35 6.80 26.37 -25.76
CA ASP A 35 8.16 26.24 -25.22
C ASP A 35 8.71 27.61 -24.81
N PHE A 36 8.88 27.81 -23.51
CA PHE A 36 9.23 29.10 -22.93
C PHE A 36 10.25 28.95 -21.82
N ILE A 37 11.17 29.91 -21.72
CA ILE A 37 12.11 30.06 -20.62
C ILE A 37 11.57 31.17 -19.71
N ILE A 38 11.24 30.81 -18.48
CA ILE A 38 10.67 31.68 -17.47
C ILE A 38 11.78 32.09 -16.50
N GLY A 39 11.97 33.40 -16.37
CA GLY A 39 13.01 34.01 -15.57
C GLY A 39 12.48 34.64 -14.28
N LYS A 40 13.17 35.69 -13.85
CA LYS A 40 12.85 36.40 -12.60
C LYS A 40 11.55 37.19 -12.74
N GLU A 41 11.00 37.57 -11.59
CA GLU A 41 9.90 38.53 -11.53
C GLU A 41 10.31 39.87 -12.13
N VAL A 42 9.36 40.50 -12.82
CA VAL A 42 9.56 41.83 -13.37
C VAL A 42 9.58 42.82 -12.21
N ARG A 43 10.54 43.74 -12.23
CA ARG A 43 10.69 44.76 -11.19
C ARG A 43 9.37 45.53 -11.02
N ASP A 44 8.94 45.73 -9.78
CA ASP A 44 7.73 46.46 -9.40
C ASP A 44 6.41 45.82 -9.90
N HIS A 45 6.46 44.59 -10.44
CA HIS A 45 5.31 43.83 -10.92
C HIS A 45 5.36 42.36 -10.44
N THR A 46 4.85 42.10 -9.24
CA THR A 46 4.88 40.77 -8.60
C THR A 46 4.02 39.72 -9.32
N ASP A 47 3.12 40.12 -10.22
CA ASP A 47 2.30 39.22 -11.03
C ASP A 47 2.90 38.93 -12.43
N GLN A 48 4.09 39.46 -12.72
CA GLN A 48 4.76 39.30 -14.02
C GLN A 48 6.14 38.67 -13.87
N ARG A 49 6.51 37.85 -14.87
CA ARG A 49 7.85 37.28 -14.99
C ARG A 49 8.42 37.56 -16.37
N TYR A 50 9.75 37.65 -16.44
CA TYR A 50 10.44 37.69 -17.71
C TYR A 50 10.31 36.33 -18.42
N VAL A 51 9.86 36.34 -19.67
CA VAL A 51 9.68 35.13 -20.49
C VAL A 51 10.42 35.30 -21.81
N ARG A 52 11.07 34.23 -22.27
CA ARG A 52 11.78 34.17 -23.55
C ARG A 52 11.50 32.88 -24.29
N VAL A 53 11.28 32.96 -25.60
CA VAL A 53 11.23 31.77 -26.46
C VAL A 53 12.65 31.24 -26.67
N PRO A 54 12.93 29.94 -26.49
CA PRO A 54 14.24 29.37 -26.77
C PRO A 54 14.77 29.75 -28.16
N GLY A 55 16.07 30.07 -28.24
CA GLY A 55 16.71 30.52 -29.48
C GLY A 55 16.42 31.97 -29.90
N GLN A 56 15.45 32.65 -29.29
CA GLN A 56 15.16 34.05 -29.58
C GLN A 56 15.94 35.01 -28.67
N LYS A 57 16.21 36.22 -29.17
CA LYS A 57 16.91 37.27 -28.41
C LYS A 57 15.94 38.10 -27.55
N ARG A 58 14.69 38.25 -27.97
CA ARG A 58 13.72 39.14 -27.32
C ARG A 58 13.17 38.53 -26.03
N THR A 59 13.13 39.33 -24.97
CA THR A 59 12.55 38.97 -23.67
C THR A 59 11.31 39.81 -23.43
N TYR A 60 10.26 39.22 -22.88
CA TYR A 60 8.97 39.86 -22.64
C TYR A 60 8.66 39.84 -21.13
N GLY A 61 8.03 40.88 -20.61
CA GLY A 61 7.35 40.82 -19.32
C GLY A 61 5.95 40.27 -19.53
N VAL A 62 5.63 39.13 -18.93
CA VAL A 62 4.35 38.44 -19.14
C VAL A 62 3.70 38.21 -17.79
N LYS A 63 2.41 38.55 -17.69
CA LYS A 63 1.58 38.18 -16.55
C LYS A 63 1.41 36.66 -16.54
N VAL A 64 2.13 35.99 -15.64
CA VAL A 64 2.19 34.54 -15.61
C VAL A 64 2.44 34.07 -14.19
N ASN A 65 1.50 33.28 -13.66
CA ASN A 65 1.66 32.65 -12.35
C ASN A 65 2.13 31.20 -12.58
N VAL A 66 3.45 31.01 -12.58
CA VAL A 66 4.08 29.72 -12.91
C VAL A 66 5.05 29.34 -11.80
N ASP A 67 4.50 28.84 -10.70
CA ASP A 67 5.27 28.10 -9.71
C ASP A 67 5.16 26.59 -9.97
N LEU A 68 5.74 26.17 -11.11
CA LEU A 68 5.78 24.76 -11.47
C LEU A 68 6.85 24.04 -10.68
N SER A 69 6.46 23.06 -9.89
CA SER A 69 7.43 22.23 -9.17
C SER A 69 8.32 21.45 -10.14
N THR A 70 9.61 21.32 -9.80
CA THR A 70 10.53 20.39 -10.46
C THR A 70 10.60 19.05 -9.74
N ARG A 71 9.85 18.87 -8.65
CA ARG A 71 9.80 17.62 -7.89
C ARG A 71 8.80 16.68 -8.57
N PHE A 72 9.26 15.51 -8.97
CA PHE A 72 8.44 14.47 -9.58
C PHE A 72 7.17 14.12 -8.79
N ALA A 73 7.28 14.04 -7.47
CA ALA A 73 6.15 13.71 -6.59
C ALA A 73 4.96 14.69 -6.74
N ASP A 74 5.18 15.93 -7.17
CA ASP A 74 4.11 16.91 -7.35
C ASP A 74 3.31 16.71 -8.65
N TRP A 75 3.79 15.84 -9.55
CA TRP A 75 3.21 15.60 -10.87
C TRP A 75 2.59 14.21 -11.03
N ILE A 76 2.69 13.38 -10.00
CA ILE A 76 2.24 11.99 -10.05
C ILE A 76 1.26 11.69 -8.92
N GLU A 77 0.49 10.64 -9.11
CA GLU A 77 -0.21 9.98 -8.02
C GLU A 77 0.83 9.30 -7.12
N THR A 78 1.06 9.87 -5.94
CA THR A 78 2.08 9.41 -4.99
C THR A 78 1.62 8.21 -4.16
N ASN A 79 0.31 8.00 -3.98
CA ASN A 79 -0.22 6.80 -3.35
C ASN A 79 -0.20 5.64 -4.35
N LEU A 80 0.78 4.76 -4.19
CA LEU A 80 1.02 3.69 -5.14
C LEU A 80 -0.14 2.70 -5.23
N LEU A 81 -0.59 2.20 -4.07
CA LEU A 81 -1.51 1.06 -3.99
C LEU A 81 -2.97 1.47 -4.22
N LYS A 82 -3.32 2.72 -3.88
CA LYS A 82 -4.73 3.15 -3.75
C LYS A 82 -5.52 2.15 -2.94
N LEU A 83 -4.93 1.73 -1.82
CA LEU A 83 -5.48 0.72 -0.93
C LEU A 83 -6.33 1.41 0.12
N ASP A 84 -7.57 0.94 0.27
CA ASP A 84 -8.39 1.26 1.43
C ASP A 84 -7.94 0.35 2.59
N SER A 85 -7.30 0.96 3.59
CA SER A 85 -6.75 0.23 4.74
C SER A 85 -7.82 -0.45 5.58
N SER A 86 -9.09 -0.04 5.51
CA SER A 86 -10.21 -0.71 6.19
C SER A 86 -10.52 -2.10 5.62
N ARG A 87 -10.13 -2.34 4.36
CA ARG A 87 -10.36 -3.61 3.64
C ARG A 87 -9.28 -4.64 3.89
N VAL A 88 -8.15 -4.25 4.47
CA VAL A 88 -7.06 -5.18 4.81
C VAL A 88 -7.57 -6.21 5.83
N ARG A 89 -7.32 -7.49 5.56
CA ARG A 89 -7.68 -8.63 6.43
C ARG A 89 -6.48 -9.43 6.90
N ARG A 90 -5.43 -9.51 6.07
CA ARG A 90 -4.18 -10.19 6.43
C ARG A 90 -2.98 -9.42 5.91
N VAL A 91 -1.94 -9.36 6.73
CA VAL A 91 -0.60 -8.93 6.31
C VAL A 91 0.37 -10.05 6.67
N ALA A 92 1.13 -10.53 5.70
CA ALA A 92 2.18 -11.51 5.90
C ALA A 92 3.54 -10.88 5.57
N PHE A 93 4.49 -11.03 6.48
CA PHE A 93 5.86 -10.53 6.37
C PHE A 93 6.76 -11.73 6.13
N ASP A 94 7.47 -11.72 5.01
CA ASP A 94 8.46 -12.72 4.66
C ASP A 94 9.84 -12.06 4.69
N LEU A 95 10.56 -12.30 5.78
CA LEU A 95 11.87 -11.71 6.03
C LEU A 95 13.01 -12.54 5.42
N ARG A 96 12.70 -13.58 4.63
CA ARG A 96 13.70 -14.30 3.85
C ARG A 96 14.28 -13.36 2.80
N LYS A 97 15.60 -13.42 2.63
CA LYS A 97 16.34 -12.52 1.73
C LYS A 97 17.21 -13.31 0.80
N PHE A 98 17.29 -12.90 -0.46
CA PHE A 98 18.28 -13.44 -1.37
C PHE A 98 19.65 -12.79 -1.13
N ASP A 99 20.68 -13.61 -0.95
CA ASP A 99 22.08 -13.18 -0.89
C ASP A 99 22.68 -13.26 -2.30
N PRO A 100 22.96 -12.13 -2.96
CA PRO A 100 23.54 -12.12 -4.30
C PRO A 100 24.97 -12.65 -4.35
N ASP A 101 25.75 -12.48 -3.30
CA ASP A 101 27.16 -12.88 -3.27
C ASP A 101 27.30 -14.39 -3.14
N ARG A 102 26.42 -15.00 -2.36
CA ARG A 102 26.40 -16.45 -2.11
C ARG A 102 25.44 -17.21 -3.03
N GLY A 103 24.51 -16.52 -3.68
CA GLY A 103 23.49 -17.13 -4.53
C GLY A 103 22.49 -18.01 -3.77
N VAL A 104 22.24 -17.71 -2.48
CA VAL A 104 21.38 -18.50 -1.59
C VAL A 104 20.29 -17.64 -0.96
N ILE A 105 19.19 -18.28 -0.55
CA ILE A 105 18.16 -17.64 0.26
C ILE A 105 18.60 -17.73 1.72
N ILE A 106 18.80 -16.58 2.36
CA ILE A 106 19.02 -16.46 3.79
C ILE A 106 17.67 -16.71 4.49
N PRO A 107 17.59 -17.68 5.43
CA PRO A 107 16.41 -17.88 6.24
C PRO A 107 16.03 -16.63 7.02
N GLY A 108 14.73 -16.39 7.17
CA GLY A 108 14.18 -15.31 7.95
C GLY A 108 12.78 -15.68 8.45
N ASP A 109 12.28 -14.95 9.44
CA ASP A 109 10.95 -15.20 9.98
C ASP A 109 9.88 -14.98 8.91
N VAL A 110 8.86 -15.84 8.92
CA VAL A 110 7.61 -15.64 8.20
C VAL A 110 6.52 -15.43 9.23
N LEU A 111 5.98 -14.22 9.28
CA LEU A 111 5.01 -13.79 10.26
C LEU A 111 3.72 -13.39 9.55
N SER A 112 2.56 -13.62 10.17
CA SER A 112 1.32 -13.06 9.66
C SER A 112 0.41 -12.57 10.76
N VAL A 113 -0.25 -11.46 10.48
CA VAL A 113 -1.30 -10.87 11.30
C VAL A 113 -2.60 -10.84 10.51
N GLU A 114 -3.71 -11.15 11.18
CA GLU A 114 -5.03 -11.27 10.58
C GLU A 114 -6.09 -10.57 11.44
N ARG A 115 -7.15 -10.06 10.81
CA ARG A 115 -8.34 -9.56 11.49
C ARG A 115 -9.58 -9.92 10.71
N LYS A 116 -10.69 -10.14 11.41
CA LYS A 116 -11.95 -10.57 10.81
C LYS A 116 -12.62 -9.48 9.97
N ASP A 117 -12.59 -8.24 10.45
CA ASP A 117 -13.21 -7.07 9.84
C ASP A 117 -12.39 -5.80 10.14
N ALA A 118 -12.85 -4.65 9.65
CA ALA A 118 -12.13 -3.39 9.77
C ALA A 118 -11.87 -2.95 11.23
N SER A 119 -12.74 -3.35 12.16
CA SER A 119 -12.68 -3.00 13.59
C SER A 119 -12.25 -4.15 14.49
N GLY A 120 -12.19 -5.37 13.96
CA GLY A 120 -11.81 -6.56 14.70
C GLY A 120 -10.36 -6.50 15.21
N PRO A 121 -10.08 -7.12 16.36
CA PRO A 121 -8.72 -7.17 16.88
C PRO A 121 -7.82 -7.97 15.93
N TRP A 122 -6.55 -7.57 15.88
CA TRP A 122 -5.53 -8.33 15.18
C TRP A 122 -5.16 -9.58 15.97
N THR A 123 -4.97 -10.69 15.26
CA THR A 123 -4.43 -11.94 15.74
C THR A 123 -3.19 -12.31 14.92
N THR A 124 -2.37 -13.24 15.42
CA THR A 124 -1.23 -13.75 14.67
C THR A 124 -1.19 -15.27 14.73
N THR A 125 -0.64 -15.88 13.69
CA THR A 125 -0.35 -17.32 13.64
C THR A 125 0.96 -17.67 14.34
N ALA A 126 1.81 -16.68 14.61
CA ALA A 126 3.06 -16.88 15.32
C ALA A 126 2.82 -17.09 16.82
N GLU A 127 3.66 -17.89 17.47
CA GLU A 127 3.64 -18.02 18.92
C GLU A 127 3.97 -16.67 19.58
N VAL A 128 3.08 -16.23 20.48
CA VAL A 128 3.23 -15.03 21.31
C VAL A 128 3.61 -15.48 22.72
N PRO A 129 4.82 -15.15 23.21
CA PRO A 129 5.26 -15.53 24.56
C PRO A 129 4.34 -15.03 25.66
N ALA A 130 4.31 -15.75 26.79
CA ALA A 130 3.56 -15.34 27.97
C ALA A 130 4.00 -13.94 28.44
N GLY A 131 3.03 -13.06 28.70
CA GLY A 131 3.30 -11.66 29.07
C GLY A 131 3.57 -10.72 27.90
N GLN A 132 3.51 -11.19 26.65
CA GLN A 132 3.59 -10.36 25.45
C GLN A 132 2.25 -10.31 24.70
N GLU A 133 2.10 -9.31 23.83
CA GLU A 133 0.95 -9.13 22.94
C GLU A 133 1.36 -8.47 21.63
N LEU A 134 0.44 -8.44 20.65
CA LEU A 134 0.64 -7.68 19.42
C LEU A 134 0.64 -6.17 19.71
N ASP A 135 1.57 -5.45 19.11
CA ASP A 135 1.64 -3.99 19.19
C ASP A 135 0.60 -3.36 18.25
N SER A 136 -0.51 -2.90 18.82
CA SER A 136 -1.60 -2.27 18.08
C SER A 136 -1.20 -0.95 17.41
N ASP A 137 -0.28 -0.20 18.00
CA ASP A 137 0.16 1.10 17.49
C ASP A 137 1.05 0.92 16.26
N LYS A 138 1.90 -0.11 16.27
CA LYS A 138 2.68 -0.53 15.10
C LYS A 138 1.79 -1.03 13.98
N LEU A 139 0.76 -1.80 14.29
CA LEU A 139 -0.21 -2.27 13.29
C LEU A 139 -1.03 -1.13 12.69
N GLN A 140 -1.38 -0.11 13.47
CA GLN A 140 -2.02 1.09 12.95
C GLN A 140 -1.08 1.89 12.06
N THR A 141 0.18 2.05 12.47
CA THR A 141 1.22 2.72 11.67
C THR A 141 1.43 1.99 10.33
N LEU A 142 1.48 0.67 10.34
CA LEU A 142 1.53 -0.19 9.17
C LEU A 142 0.36 0.07 8.23
N LEU A 143 -0.89 0.07 8.74
CA LEU A 143 -2.07 0.34 7.93
C LEU A 143 -2.04 1.73 7.29
N THR A 144 -1.58 2.75 8.03
CA THR A 144 -1.39 4.09 7.48
C THR A 144 -0.33 4.11 6.38
N ALA A 145 0.81 3.45 6.59
CA ALA A 145 1.88 3.37 5.60
C ALA A 145 1.46 2.60 4.33
N LEU A 146 0.67 1.54 4.47
CA LEU A 146 0.09 0.80 3.35
C LEU A 146 -0.94 1.63 2.59
N GLY A 147 -1.78 2.39 3.31
CA GLY A 147 -2.78 3.28 2.73
C GLY A 147 -2.20 4.52 2.05
N ASP A 148 -1.03 4.98 2.48
CA ASP A 148 -0.30 6.14 1.94
C ASP A 148 1.11 5.75 1.48
N LEU A 149 1.25 4.62 0.77
CA LEU A 149 2.56 4.16 0.30
C LEU A 149 3.12 5.13 -0.75
N LYS A 150 4.04 5.98 -0.31
CA LYS A 150 4.66 7.02 -1.14
C LYS A 150 5.71 6.46 -2.08
N ILE A 151 5.71 7.03 -3.29
CA ILE A 151 6.78 6.85 -4.27
C ILE A 151 7.50 8.16 -4.55
N VAL A 152 8.82 8.08 -4.67
CA VAL A 152 9.71 9.21 -4.97
C VAL A 152 10.41 9.06 -6.32
N GLY A 153 10.25 7.91 -6.97
CA GLY A 153 10.80 7.65 -8.29
C GLY A 153 10.20 6.40 -8.95
N VAL A 154 10.36 6.33 -10.27
CA VAL A 154 9.95 5.17 -11.09
C VAL A 154 11.04 4.81 -12.09
N ARG A 155 11.11 3.54 -12.49
CA ARG A 155 11.95 3.05 -13.60
C ARG A 155 11.13 2.15 -14.50
N PRO A 156 11.20 2.29 -15.83
CA PRO A 156 10.47 1.39 -16.72
C PRO A 156 11.00 -0.05 -16.57
N LYS A 157 10.07 -1.00 -16.54
CA LYS A 157 10.39 -2.43 -16.71
C LYS A 157 10.64 -2.71 -18.20
N PRO A 158 11.54 -3.67 -18.54
CA PRO A 158 11.66 -4.14 -19.91
C PRO A 158 10.31 -4.62 -20.47
N GLU A 159 10.07 -4.43 -21.77
CA GLU A 159 8.76 -4.71 -22.39
C GLU A 159 8.29 -6.15 -22.17
N GLY A 160 9.19 -7.14 -22.32
CA GLY A 160 8.87 -8.55 -22.09
C GLY A 160 8.40 -8.85 -20.66
N LEU A 161 9.04 -8.25 -19.65
CA LEU A 161 8.62 -8.39 -18.25
C LEU A 161 7.24 -7.75 -18.02
N SER A 162 7.00 -6.59 -18.62
CA SER A 162 5.72 -5.89 -18.48
C SER A 162 4.58 -6.67 -19.11
N GLN A 163 4.83 -7.36 -20.23
CA GLN A 163 3.84 -8.21 -20.90
C GLN A 163 3.56 -9.47 -20.08
N ASP A 164 4.59 -10.17 -19.61
CA ASP A 164 4.44 -11.36 -18.76
C ASP A 164 3.59 -11.07 -17.52
N LEU A 165 3.85 -9.95 -16.84
CA LEU A 165 3.07 -9.54 -15.67
C LEU A 165 1.61 -9.21 -15.99
N LYS A 166 1.30 -8.75 -17.22
CA LYS A 166 -0.07 -8.49 -17.66
C LYS A 166 -0.83 -9.75 -18.05
N VAL A 167 -0.13 -10.76 -18.54
CA VAL A 167 -0.72 -12.02 -19.03
C VAL A 167 -0.78 -13.08 -17.94
N SER A 168 0.13 -13.03 -16.97
CA SER A 168 0.19 -13.98 -15.86
C SER A 168 -0.69 -13.52 -14.69
N ALA A 169 -1.81 -14.21 -14.47
CA ALA A 169 -2.70 -13.95 -13.33
C ALA A 169 -2.05 -14.29 -11.96
N SER A 170 -0.97 -15.06 -11.97
CA SER A 170 -0.25 -15.58 -10.79
C SER A 170 1.10 -14.87 -10.54
N GLY A 171 1.54 -13.98 -11.42
CA GLY A 171 2.86 -13.34 -11.32
C GLY A 171 4.02 -14.22 -11.79
N ASP A 172 3.73 -15.35 -12.43
CA ASP A 172 4.72 -16.23 -13.05
C ASP A 172 5.39 -15.53 -14.24
N ILE A 173 6.71 -15.37 -14.19
CA ILE A 173 7.52 -14.78 -15.26
C ILE A 173 7.98 -15.94 -16.15
N LYS A 174 7.46 -16.01 -17.39
CA LYS A 174 7.61 -17.19 -18.26
C LYS A 174 8.93 -17.20 -19.01
N GLU A 175 9.38 -16.04 -19.49
CA GLU A 175 10.65 -15.93 -20.21
C GLU A 175 11.45 -14.72 -19.75
N LEU A 176 12.45 -14.97 -18.92
CA LEU A 176 13.45 -13.96 -18.61
C LEU A 176 14.49 -13.87 -19.71
N THR A 177 14.31 -12.90 -20.61
CA THR A 177 15.42 -12.44 -21.46
C THR A 177 16.61 -12.03 -20.59
N ARG A 178 17.84 -12.09 -21.14
CA ARG A 178 19.06 -11.64 -20.43
C ARG A 178 18.93 -10.20 -19.92
N GLN A 179 18.25 -9.33 -20.69
CA GLN A 179 18.00 -7.95 -20.30
C GLN A 179 17.01 -7.86 -19.13
N THR A 180 15.93 -8.63 -19.15
CA THR A 180 14.97 -8.72 -18.05
C THR A 180 15.66 -9.19 -16.76
N PHE A 181 16.46 -10.24 -16.87
CA PHE A 181 17.22 -10.78 -15.73
C PHE A 181 18.18 -9.73 -15.14
N ALA A 182 18.99 -9.08 -15.97
CA ALA A 182 19.89 -8.02 -15.51
C ALA A 182 19.14 -6.82 -14.90
N SER A 183 17.99 -6.46 -15.46
CA SER A 183 17.14 -5.37 -14.96
C SER A 183 16.59 -5.66 -13.56
N LEU A 184 16.15 -6.90 -13.32
CA LEU A 184 15.65 -7.36 -12.01
C LEU A 184 16.78 -7.40 -10.97
N VAL A 185 17.89 -8.08 -11.31
CA VAL A 185 19.03 -8.26 -10.40
C VAL A 185 19.66 -6.92 -10.01
N SER A 186 19.81 -5.98 -10.95
CA SER A 186 20.35 -4.64 -10.65
C SER A 186 19.49 -3.81 -9.68
N LYS A 187 18.24 -4.23 -9.44
CA LYS A 187 17.29 -3.59 -8.52
C LYS A 187 17.02 -4.42 -7.29
N GLY A 188 17.73 -5.53 -7.09
CA GLY A 188 17.60 -6.40 -5.93
C GLY A 188 16.48 -7.45 -6.02
N PHE A 189 16.05 -7.80 -7.23
CA PHE A 189 15.05 -8.85 -7.47
C PHE A 189 15.69 -10.04 -8.18
N TYR A 190 15.56 -11.22 -7.59
CA TYR A 190 16.32 -12.42 -7.97
C TYR A 190 15.36 -13.53 -8.38
N PRO A 191 15.27 -13.81 -9.69
CA PRO A 191 14.50 -14.92 -10.21
C PRO A 191 15.15 -16.25 -9.81
N THR A 192 14.37 -17.14 -9.20
CA THR A 192 14.79 -18.49 -8.80
C THR A 192 13.83 -19.53 -9.35
N ARG A 193 14.13 -20.83 -9.17
CA ARG A 193 13.19 -21.92 -9.53
C ARG A 193 11.89 -21.88 -8.72
N GLU A 194 11.94 -21.30 -7.52
CA GLU A 194 10.80 -21.20 -6.61
C GLU A 194 10.00 -19.90 -6.79
N GLY A 195 10.47 -19.00 -7.66
CA GLY A 195 9.85 -17.70 -7.91
C GLY A 195 10.81 -16.53 -7.74
N LEU A 196 10.25 -15.32 -7.70
CA LEU A 196 11.01 -14.07 -7.58
C LEU A 196 11.22 -13.72 -6.10
N TYR A 197 12.48 -13.73 -5.66
CA TYR A 197 12.87 -13.26 -4.33
C TYR A 197 13.45 -11.84 -4.39
N SER A 198 13.57 -11.21 -3.23
CA SER A 198 14.22 -9.92 -3.08
C SER A 198 15.32 -10.00 -2.01
N ASN A 199 16.26 -9.06 -2.05
CA ASN A 199 17.31 -8.96 -1.04
C ASN A 199 16.90 -8.23 0.25
N GLN A 200 15.73 -7.58 0.29
CA GLN A 200 15.22 -6.89 1.50
C GLN A 200 13.91 -7.47 2.04
N GLY A 201 13.42 -8.58 1.51
CA GLY A 201 12.21 -9.27 1.95
C GLY A 201 10.95 -8.82 1.22
N GLU A 202 9.84 -9.43 1.60
CA GLU A 202 8.53 -9.28 0.96
C GLU A 202 7.41 -9.10 1.99
N VAL A 203 6.43 -8.25 1.65
CA VAL A 203 5.17 -8.14 2.40
C VAL A 203 3.99 -8.45 1.48
N THR A 204 3.12 -9.35 1.91
CA THR A 204 1.86 -9.68 1.23
C THR A 204 0.68 -9.10 2.00
N VAL A 205 -0.17 -8.32 1.32
CA VAL A 205 -1.35 -7.67 1.89
C VAL A 205 -2.60 -8.19 1.22
N SER A 206 -3.52 -8.75 1.99
CA SER A 206 -4.75 -9.38 1.51
C SER A 206 -5.98 -8.59 1.96
N THR A 207 -6.93 -8.36 1.06
CA THR A 207 -8.17 -7.62 1.32
C THR A 207 -9.43 -8.49 1.31
N ASP A 208 -10.51 -7.98 1.88
CA ASP A 208 -11.86 -8.59 1.86
C ASP A 208 -12.55 -8.60 0.47
N GLU A 209 -11.91 -8.00 -0.53
CA GLU A 209 -12.30 -8.01 -1.93
C GLU A 209 -11.58 -9.11 -2.73
N GLY A 210 -10.74 -9.91 -2.08
CA GLY A 210 -9.90 -10.91 -2.75
C GLY A 210 -8.72 -10.34 -3.51
N VAL A 211 -8.34 -9.08 -3.25
CA VAL A 211 -7.12 -8.50 -3.82
C VAL A 211 -5.94 -8.84 -2.92
N VAL A 212 -4.90 -9.44 -3.51
CA VAL A 212 -3.64 -9.73 -2.82
C VAL A 212 -2.52 -8.94 -3.47
N TYR A 213 -1.97 -7.98 -2.72
CA TYR A 213 -0.80 -7.21 -3.11
C TYR A 213 0.45 -7.91 -2.61
N THR A 214 1.48 -7.98 -3.43
CA THR A 214 2.81 -8.43 -3.01
C THR A 214 3.81 -7.31 -3.22
N LEU A 215 4.45 -6.88 -2.14
CA LEU A 215 5.43 -5.80 -2.07
C LEU A 215 6.81 -6.40 -1.83
N ARG A 216 7.63 -6.50 -2.89
CA ARG A 216 9.01 -6.96 -2.79
C ARG A 216 9.95 -5.77 -2.70
N TYR A 217 10.76 -5.71 -1.64
CA TYR A 217 11.73 -4.64 -1.44
C TYR A 217 13.12 -5.07 -1.91
N GLY A 218 13.69 -4.28 -2.80
CA GLY A 218 14.97 -4.53 -3.44
C GLY A 218 16.10 -3.64 -2.91
N GLU A 219 17.09 -3.42 -3.77
CA GLU A 219 18.33 -2.69 -3.43
C GLU A 219 18.09 -1.30 -2.83
N VAL A 220 19.01 -0.92 -1.94
CA VAL A 220 19.04 0.44 -1.38
C VAL A 220 19.43 1.41 -2.50
N PHE A 221 18.62 2.43 -2.66
CA PHE A 221 18.81 3.46 -3.66
C PHE A 221 19.13 4.79 -2.96
N ILE A 222 20.39 5.19 -3.00
CA ILE A 222 20.86 6.48 -2.49
C ILE A 222 21.11 7.39 -3.69
N ALA A 223 20.10 8.18 -4.08
CA ALA A 223 20.31 9.29 -5.01
C ALA A 223 19.38 10.46 -4.69
N GLY A 224 19.78 11.66 -5.13
CA GLY A 224 19.00 12.88 -5.00
C GLY A 224 18.51 13.43 -6.35
N GLY A 225 17.52 14.32 -6.30
CA GLY A 225 17.11 15.10 -7.47
C GLY A 225 16.55 14.28 -8.65
N LEU A 226 17.04 14.56 -9.86
CA LEU A 226 16.58 13.92 -11.10
C LEU A 226 16.98 12.45 -11.21
N GLU A 227 18.09 12.06 -10.57
CA GLU A 227 18.52 10.66 -10.52
C GLU A 227 17.52 9.83 -9.71
N LEU A 228 17.01 10.36 -8.59
CA LEU A 228 15.95 9.71 -7.81
C LEU A 228 14.66 9.57 -8.60
N SER A 229 14.20 10.68 -9.15
CA SER A 229 12.86 10.78 -9.73
C SER A 229 12.72 10.21 -11.14
N ALA A 230 13.58 10.63 -12.08
CA ALA A 230 13.42 10.35 -13.51
C ALA A 230 14.18 9.11 -13.99
N GLY A 231 15.13 8.62 -13.19
CA GLY A 231 15.74 7.32 -13.46
C GLY A 231 16.50 7.18 -14.76
N VAL A 232 17.12 8.26 -15.19
CA VAL A 232 18.07 8.24 -16.28
C VAL A 232 19.30 7.45 -15.85
N GLU A 233 19.44 6.21 -16.35
CA GLU A 233 20.60 5.32 -16.09
C GLU A 233 21.93 5.89 -16.67
N ASN A 234 21.91 7.06 -17.30
CA ASN A 234 23.07 7.78 -17.86
C ASN A 234 23.17 9.23 -17.38
N ALA A 235 23.22 9.48 -16.07
CA ALA A 235 23.61 10.79 -15.52
C ALA A 235 25.13 10.95 -15.35
N LYS A 236 25.97 10.08 -15.94
CA LYS A 236 27.41 10.35 -16.07
C LYS A 236 27.70 11.23 -17.29
N ALA A 237 27.24 12.49 -17.29
CA ALA A 237 27.82 13.59 -18.08
C ALA A 237 27.09 14.93 -17.85
N ALA A 238 27.08 15.45 -16.61
CA ALA A 238 26.92 16.89 -16.38
C ALA A 238 27.47 17.25 -15.00
N GLY A 239 28.77 17.60 -14.93
CA GLY A 239 29.37 18.15 -13.72
C GLY A 239 30.73 17.59 -13.34
N LYS A 240 31.73 17.68 -14.22
CA LYS A 240 33.12 17.75 -13.73
C LYS A 240 33.37 19.19 -13.26
N GLY A 241 32.92 19.49 -12.04
CA GLY A 241 33.44 20.59 -11.23
C GLY A 241 34.07 19.96 -10.00
N LYS A 242 35.41 19.98 -9.92
CA LYS A 242 36.11 19.65 -8.68
C LYS A 242 35.82 20.80 -7.70
N ASP A 243 35.01 20.54 -6.69
CA ASP A 243 35.18 21.23 -5.40
C ASP A 243 35.31 20.21 -4.29
N LYS A 244 36.47 20.28 -3.64
CA LYS A 244 36.77 19.62 -2.39
C LYS A 244 36.09 20.44 -1.30
N ASP A 245 34.86 20.08 -0.98
CA ASP A 245 34.33 20.29 0.37
C ASP A 245 33.42 19.11 0.71
N GLN A 246 34.05 18.15 1.39
CA GLN A 246 33.40 17.00 1.98
C GLN A 246 32.70 17.50 3.25
N LYS A 247 31.56 18.17 3.06
CA LYS A 247 30.58 18.42 4.11
C LYS A 247 29.40 17.51 3.80
N THR A 248 29.20 16.52 4.65
CA THR A 248 28.06 15.59 4.66
C THR A 248 26.80 16.39 4.35
N ALA A 249 26.19 16.16 3.19
CA ALA A 249 24.91 16.75 2.87
C ALA A 249 23.87 16.17 3.83
N GLU A 250 23.39 16.99 4.76
CA GLU A 250 22.18 16.72 5.54
C GLU A 250 21.05 16.41 4.56
N GLY A 251 20.56 15.16 4.56
CA GLY A 251 19.40 14.74 3.78
C GLY A 251 19.60 13.56 2.80
N SER A 252 20.62 12.70 2.95
CA SER A 252 20.63 11.41 2.25
C SER A 252 19.55 10.48 2.86
N THR A 253 18.29 10.69 2.50
CA THR A 253 17.20 9.80 2.89
C THR A 253 17.40 8.47 2.16
N GLU A 254 17.54 7.39 2.92
CA GLU A 254 17.57 6.03 2.39
C GLU A 254 16.29 5.79 1.58
N ASN A 255 16.41 5.27 0.35
CA ASN A 255 15.26 4.81 -0.42
C ASN A 255 15.48 3.37 -0.84
N ARG A 256 14.43 2.68 -1.26
CA ARG A 256 14.52 1.29 -1.74
C ARG A 256 13.74 1.08 -3.02
N TYR A 257 14.25 0.21 -3.87
CA TYR A 257 13.46 -0.30 -4.99
C TYR A 257 12.29 -1.13 -4.48
N LEU A 258 11.15 -1.01 -5.16
CA LEU A 258 9.93 -1.71 -4.84
C LEU A 258 9.36 -2.34 -6.12
N PHE A 259 9.09 -3.64 -6.05
CA PHE A 259 8.40 -4.40 -7.09
C PHE A 259 7.04 -4.83 -6.55
N VAL A 260 5.99 -4.37 -7.21
CA VAL A 260 4.60 -4.64 -6.81
C VAL A 260 3.91 -5.53 -7.83
N THR A 261 3.21 -6.55 -7.33
CA THR A 261 2.25 -7.35 -8.10
C THR A 261 0.91 -7.41 -7.38
N ALA A 262 -0.16 -7.64 -8.13
CA ALA A 262 -1.48 -7.90 -7.60
C ALA A 262 -2.02 -9.19 -8.20
N ARG A 263 -2.69 -10.02 -7.38
CA ARG A 263 -3.42 -11.21 -7.84
C ARG A 263 -4.79 -11.26 -7.19
N PHE A 264 -5.71 -12.00 -7.82
CA PHE A 264 -7.03 -12.26 -7.26
C PHE A 264 -7.01 -13.59 -6.50
N ASP A 265 -7.58 -13.58 -5.30
CA ASP A 265 -7.77 -14.77 -4.48
C ASP A 265 -9.24 -14.89 -4.07
N PRO A 266 -10.03 -15.78 -4.70
CA PRO A 266 -11.45 -15.91 -4.41
C PRO A 266 -11.72 -16.41 -3.00
N THR A 267 -10.78 -17.10 -2.34
CA THR A 267 -11.02 -17.66 -1.00
C THR A 267 -11.06 -16.58 0.08
N LEU A 268 -10.60 -15.38 -0.23
CA LEU A 268 -10.66 -14.21 0.65
C LEU A 268 -11.99 -13.45 0.52
N VAL A 269 -12.82 -13.78 -0.46
CA VAL A 269 -14.19 -13.28 -0.58
C VAL A 269 -15.10 -14.24 0.17
N PRO A 270 -15.71 -13.86 1.30
CA PRO A 270 -16.55 -14.76 2.08
C PRO A 270 -17.74 -15.24 1.24
N PRO A 271 -17.96 -16.57 1.10
CA PRO A 271 -19.12 -17.10 0.40
C PRO A 271 -20.41 -16.76 1.16
N PRO A 272 -21.57 -16.75 0.48
CA PRO A 272 -22.84 -16.54 1.15
C PRO A 272 -23.09 -17.66 2.18
N PRO A 273 -23.74 -17.34 3.32
CA PRO A 273 -24.07 -18.33 4.32
C PRO A 273 -24.96 -19.42 3.72
N ALA A 274 -24.68 -20.69 4.05
CA ALA A 274 -25.53 -21.79 3.64
C ALA A 274 -26.97 -21.57 4.14
N PRO A 275 -28.01 -21.93 3.35
CA PRO A 275 -29.38 -21.87 3.82
C PRO A 275 -29.51 -22.64 5.13
N ALA A 276 -30.12 -22.03 6.15
CA ALA A 276 -30.36 -22.72 7.41
C ALA A 276 -31.14 -24.01 7.11
N PRO A 277 -30.76 -25.17 7.70
CA PRO A 277 -31.52 -26.39 7.52
C PRO A 277 -32.96 -26.12 7.99
N ARG A 278 -33.92 -26.41 7.12
CA ARG A 278 -35.34 -26.28 7.45
C ARG A 278 -35.60 -27.13 8.71
N PRO A 279 -36.18 -26.56 9.78
CA PRO A 279 -36.80 -27.39 10.79
C PRO A 279 -37.82 -28.26 10.06
N VAL A 280 -37.71 -29.59 10.19
CA VAL A 280 -38.79 -30.47 9.77
C VAL A 280 -39.92 -30.22 10.76
N ALA A 281 -40.76 -29.22 10.47
CA ALA A 281 -41.96 -28.98 11.24
C ALA A 281 -42.91 -30.14 10.95
N LEU A 282 -42.83 -31.18 11.79
CA LEU A 282 -43.95 -32.09 11.95
C LEU A 282 -45.14 -31.25 12.42
N PRO A 283 -46.31 -31.36 11.79
CA PRO A 283 -47.51 -30.66 12.25
C PRO A 283 -47.73 -30.92 13.75
N ASP A 284 -48.14 -29.90 14.50
CA ASP A 284 -48.47 -30.04 15.93
C ASP A 284 -49.56 -31.12 16.15
N ASP A 285 -50.40 -31.36 15.14
CA ASP A 285 -51.29 -32.50 15.05
C ASP A 285 -51.07 -33.28 13.73
N PRO A 286 -50.35 -34.42 13.76
CA PRO A 286 -50.10 -35.25 12.58
C PRO A 286 -51.39 -35.93 12.03
N PHE A 287 -52.54 -35.73 12.67
CA PHE A 287 -53.85 -36.26 12.26
C PHE A 287 -54.85 -35.19 11.79
N LEU A 288 -54.43 -33.95 11.55
CA LEU A 288 -55.21 -32.97 10.77
C LEU A 288 -55.42 -33.47 9.33
N LYS A 289 -56.44 -34.29 9.14
CA LYS A 289 -56.73 -35.00 7.88
C LYS A 289 -57.42 -34.15 6.83
N ASP A 290 -58.06 -33.04 7.21
CA ASP A 290 -58.85 -32.23 6.29
C ASP A 290 -57.95 -31.25 5.50
N PRO A 291 -57.87 -31.38 4.16
CA PRO A 291 -57.14 -30.44 3.33
C PRO A 291 -57.66 -29.01 3.30
N GLN A 292 -58.85 -28.76 3.86
CA GLN A 292 -59.49 -27.46 3.91
C GLN A 292 -59.47 -26.82 5.31
N ASP A 293 -58.76 -27.40 6.29
CA ASP A 293 -58.64 -26.80 7.62
C ASP A 293 -57.92 -25.43 7.54
N PRO A 294 -58.52 -24.34 8.04
CA PRO A 294 -57.92 -23.00 8.00
C PRO A 294 -56.54 -22.90 8.64
N LYS A 295 -56.27 -23.64 9.71
CA LYS A 295 -54.96 -23.62 10.38
C LYS A 295 -53.88 -24.28 9.53
N ARG A 296 -54.20 -25.40 8.87
CA ARG A 296 -53.28 -26.09 7.96
C ARG A 296 -52.93 -25.22 6.76
N ILE A 297 -53.93 -24.53 6.19
CA ILE A 297 -53.73 -23.59 5.08
C ILE A 297 -52.84 -22.42 5.52
N ASP A 298 -53.06 -21.85 6.70
CA ASP A 298 -52.25 -20.76 7.23
C ASP A 298 -50.79 -21.20 7.51
N GLU A 299 -50.57 -22.41 8.03
CA GLU A 299 -49.24 -22.99 8.25
C GLU A 299 -48.50 -23.27 6.94
N GLU A 300 -49.16 -23.92 5.97
CA GLU A 300 -48.60 -24.16 4.63
C GLU A 300 -48.25 -22.84 3.92
N LYS A 301 -49.11 -21.81 4.06
CA LYS A 301 -48.87 -20.49 3.49
C LYS A 301 -47.68 -19.78 4.15
N LYS A 302 -47.57 -19.83 5.48
CA LYS A 302 -46.41 -19.28 6.21
C LYS A 302 -45.12 -20.00 5.83
N ALA A 303 -45.13 -21.33 5.79
CA ALA A 303 -43.96 -22.12 5.39
C ALA A 303 -43.51 -21.78 3.95
N LYS A 304 -44.46 -21.63 3.03
CA LYS A 304 -44.18 -21.23 1.64
C LYS A 304 -43.68 -19.79 1.53
N GLU A 305 -44.21 -18.87 2.33
CA GLU A 305 -43.74 -17.48 2.39
C GLU A 305 -42.32 -17.39 2.96
N GLU A 306 -42.01 -18.14 4.03
CA GLU A 306 -40.65 -18.24 4.58
C GLU A 306 -39.67 -18.88 3.61
N GLU A 307 -40.07 -19.94 2.89
CA GLU A 307 -39.25 -20.54 1.83
C GLU A 307 -38.99 -19.56 0.69
N THR A 308 -40.00 -18.79 0.29
CA THR A 308 -39.87 -17.76 -0.75
C THR A 308 -38.89 -16.67 -0.29
N LYS A 309 -39.04 -16.16 0.94
CA LYS A 309 -38.12 -15.15 1.53
C LYS A 309 -36.69 -15.69 1.68
N ALA A 310 -36.54 -16.93 2.12
CA ALA A 310 -35.23 -17.57 2.27
C ALA A 310 -34.55 -17.75 0.90
N LYS A 311 -35.29 -18.17 -0.12
CA LYS A 311 -34.80 -18.28 -1.49
C LYS A 311 -34.43 -16.91 -2.07
N GLU A 312 -35.29 -15.90 -1.95
CA GLU A 312 -35.00 -14.53 -2.40
C GLU A 312 -33.77 -13.94 -1.70
N LYS A 313 -33.58 -14.22 -0.41
CA LYS A 313 -32.37 -13.83 0.33
C LYS A 313 -31.14 -14.56 -0.18
N ALA A 314 -31.22 -15.88 -0.40
CA ALA A 314 -30.11 -16.66 -0.93
C ALA A 314 -29.71 -16.20 -2.34
N ASP A 315 -30.68 -15.95 -3.22
CA ASP A 315 -30.45 -15.44 -4.58
C ASP A 315 -29.78 -14.06 -4.54
N ARG A 316 -30.19 -13.19 -3.60
CA ARG A 316 -29.57 -11.86 -3.39
C ARG A 316 -28.15 -11.97 -2.85
N ASP A 317 -27.93 -12.78 -1.81
CA ASP A 317 -26.61 -12.98 -1.21
C ASP A 317 -25.63 -13.59 -2.22
N GLN A 318 -26.12 -14.51 -3.07
CA GLN A 318 -25.35 -15.09 -4.18
C GLN A 318 -25.00 -14.04 -5.25
N ALA A 319 -25.98 -13.23 -5.67
CA ALA A 319 -25.74 -12.16 -6.63
C ALA A 319 -24.73 -11.11 -6.11
N ASP A 320 -24.83 -10.75 -4.82
CA ASP A 320 -23.88 -9.85 -4.16
C ASP A 320 -22.47 -10.47 -4.08
N TYR A 321 -22.36 -11.77 -3.80
CA TYR A 321 -21.10 -12.49 -3.83
C TYR A 321 -20.47 -12.50 -5.23
N ASP A 322 -21.24 -12.88 -6.27
CA ASP A 322 -20.76 -12.93 -7.65
C ASP A 322 -20.32 -11.55 -8.14
N ARG A 323 -21.05 -10.50 -7.75
CA ARG A 323 -20.66 -9.11 -7.99
C ARG A 323 -19.32 -8.78 -7.34
N ARG A 324 -19.13 -9.09 -6.05
CA ARG A 324 -17.87 -8.84 -5.33
C ARG A 324 -16.69 -9.57 -5.96
N VAL A 325 -16.89 -10.81 -6.39
CA VAL A 325 -15.88 -11.58 -7.13
C VAL A 325 -15.54 -10.89 -8.46
N GLY A 326 -16.55 -10.44 -9.20
CA GLY A 326 -16.36 -9.69 -10.45
C GLY A 326 -15.60 -8.38 -10.24
N ASP A 327 -15.97 -7.60 -9.24
CA ASP A 327 -15.34 -6.33 -8.88
C ASP A 327 -13.88 -6.54 -8.44
N GLY A 328 -13.60 -7.57 -7.62
CA GLY A 328 -12.24 -7.93 -7.21
C GLY A 328 -11.34 -8.32 -8.39
N ARG A 329 -11.84 -9.14 -9.33
CA ARG A 329 -11.10 -9.49 -10.56
C ARG A 329 -10.79 -8.26 -11.42
N LYS A 330 -11.77 -7.37 -11.58
CA LYS A 330 -11.60 -6.11 -12.32
C LYS A 330 -10.54 -5.24 -11.66
N ARG A 331 -10.60 -5.10 -10.32
CA ARG A 331 -9.64 -4.32 -9.54
C ARG A 331 -8.22 -4.84 -9.69
N VAL A 332 -8.02 -6.15 -9.64
CA VAL A 332 -6.70 -6.79 -9.86
C VAL A 332 -6.19 -6.49 -11.27
N LYS A 333 -7.03 -6.57 -12.30
CA LYS A 333 -6.63 -6.23 -13.67
C LYS A 333 -6.13 -4.79 -13.77
N GLU A 334 -6.86 -3.83 -13.20
CA GLU A 334 -6.46 -2.41 -13.18
C GLU A 334 -5.15 -2.18 -12.43
N LEU A 335 -4.95 -2.89 -11.30
CA LEU A 335 -3.70 -2.84 -10.53
C LEU A 335 -2.53 -3.44 -11.29
N THR A 336 -2.72 -4.58 -11.94
CA THR A 336 -1.71 -5.21 -12.78
C THR A 336 -1.32 -4.28 -13.93
N ASP A 337 -2.28 -3.67 -14.62
CA ASP A 337 -2.02 -2.70 -15.68
C ASP A 337 -1.22 -1.48 -15.16
N ARG A 338 -1.52 -1.01 -13.94
CA ARG A 338 -0.80 0.07 -13.25
C ARG A 338 0.64 -0.32 -12.88
N PHE A 339 0.87 -1.52 -12.34
CA PHE A 339 2.16 -1.93 -11.80
C PHE A 339 3.10 -2.58 -12.82
N ALA A 340 2.56 -3.16 -13.89
CA ALA A 340 3.33 -3.96 -14.84
C ALA A 340 4.45 -3.18 -15.54
N GLY A 341 4.28 -1.88 -15.76
CA GLY A 341 5.24 -1.06 -16.50
C GLY A 341 6.43 -0.52 -15.70
N TRP A 342 6.39 -0.59 -14.37
CA TRP A 342 7.32 0.19 -13.53
C TRP A 342 7.92 -0.61 -12.36
N TYR A 343 9.20 -0.37 -12.10
CA TYR A 343 9.78 -0.46 -10.77
C TYR A 343 9.55 0.86 -10.04
N TYR A 344 9.32 0.80 -8.74
CA TYR A 344 9.09 1.97 -7.91
C TYR A 344 10.27 2.21 -6.99
N VAL A 345 10.41 3.45 -6.51
CA VAL A 345 11.34 3.83 -5.44
C VAL A 345 10.52 4.42 -4.31
N THR A 346 10.66 3.85 -3.11
CA THR A 346 9.91 4.27 -1.92
C THR A 346 10.86 4.74 -0.82
N PRO A 347 10.47 5.73 0.01
CA PRO A 347 11.29 6.19 1.12
C PRO A 347 11.58 5.08 2.15
N GLY A 348 12.74 5.15 2.80
CA GLY A 348 13.14 4.23 3.87
C GLY A 348 12.14 4.17 5.01
N ASP A 349 11.58 5.30 5.43
CA ASP A 349 10.55 5.35 6.48
C ASP A 349 9.30 4.53 6.10
N SER A 350 8.88 4.57 4.82
CA SER A 350 7.78 3.74 4.33
C SER A 350 8.13 2.26 4.37
N PHE A 351 9.38 1.89 4.06
CA PHE A 351 9.86 0.53 4.22
C PHE A 351 9.86 0.09 5.68
N HIS A 352 10.41 0.87 6.60
CA HIS A 352 10.49 0.52 8.03
C HIS A 352 9.12 0.44 8.70
N ALA A 353 8.14 1.23 8.23
CA ALA A 353 6.77 1.14 8.71
C ALA A 353 6.00 -0.09 8.18
N ILE A 354 6.44 -0.67 7.06
CA ILE A 354 5.75 -1.79 6.40
C ILE A 354 6.43 -3.13 6.63
N MET A 355 7.75 -3.21 6.53
CA MET A 355 8.52 -4.42 6.73
C MET A 355 8.82 -4.59 8.22
N LEU A 356 7.84 -5.12 8.95
CA LEU A 356 7.95 -5.33 10.39
C LEU A 356 8.51 -6.72 10.71
N ASP A 357 9.40 -6.77 11.70
CA ASP A 357 9.89 -8.03 12.27
C ASP A 357 9.11 -8.43 13.54
N ARG A 358 9.47 -9.58 14.10
CA ARG A 358 8.84 -10.11 15.32
C ARG A 358 8.94 -9.13 16.49
N ALA A 359 10.09 -8.47 16.65
CA ALA A 359 10.34 -7.55 17.77
C ALA A 359 9.52 -6.26 17.63
N ALA A 360 9.24 -5.83 16.39
CA ALA A 360 8.36 -4.70 16.12
C ALA A 360 6.87 -5.06 16.26
N LEU A 361 6.49 -6.32 16.02
CA LEU A 361 5.09 -6.77 16.06
C LEU A 361 4.63 -7.20 17.45
N ILE A 362 5.54 -7.70 18.29
CA ILE A 362 5.20 -8.30 19.59
C ILE A 362 5.96 -7.57 20.69
N HIS A 363 5.22 -7.01 21.65
CA HIS A 363 5.77 -6.23 22.75
C HIS A 363 5.30 -6.74 24.13
N PRO A 364 6.00 -6.40 25.24
CA PRO A 364 5.54 -6.72 26.58
C PRO A 364 4.18 -6.07 26.88
N LYS A 365 3.27 -6.81 27.51
CA LYS A 365 1.99 -6.28 27.97
C LYS A 365 2.22 -5.15 28.98
N PRO A 366 1.48 -4.03 28.88
CA PRO A 366 1.53 -3.00 29.91
C PRO A 366 1.09 -3.60 31.25
N ALA A 367 1.82 -3.27 32.32
CA ALA A 367 1.43 -3.67 33.66
C ALA A 367 0.04 -3.10 33.96
N LYS A 368 -0.91 -3.97 34.31
CA LYS A 368 -2.23 -3.53 34.77
C LYS A 368 -2.01 -2.59 35.96
N PRO A 369 -2.58 -1.37 35.99
CA PRO A 369 -2.56 -0.57 37.19
C PRO A 369 -3.18 -1.40 38.30
N GLU A 370 -2.42 -1.66 39.37
CA GLU A 370 -2.99 -2.26 40.57
C GLU A 370 -4.14 -1.37 41.00
N ALA A 371 -5.35 -1.93 40.98
CA ALA A 371 -6.50 -1.28 41.59
C ALA A 371 -6.13 -1.09 43.06
N SER A 372 -5.80 0.14 43.44
CA SER A 372 -5.64 0.52 44.84
C SER A 372 -6.94 0.12 45.55
N SER A 373 -6.84 -0.88 46.41
CA SER A 373 -7.93 -1.24 47.30
C SER A 373 -8.30 0.00 48.11
N PRO A 374 -9.58 0.37 48.22
CA PRO A 374 -9.96 1.53 49.01
C PRO A 374 -9.55 1.28 50.47
N ALA A 375 -8.64 2.12 50.96
CA ALA A 375 -8.19 2.10 52.34
C ALA A 375 -9.35 2.41 53.29
N GLY A 376 -9.55 1.51 54.26
CA GLY A 376 -10.06 1.84 55.59
C GLY A 376 -11.54 2.21 55.73
N ALA A 377 -12.40 1.20 55.94
CA ALA A 377 -13.59 1.41 56.76
C ALA A 377 -13.18 1.27 58.25
N PRO A 378 -13.54 2.19 59.14
CA PRO A 378 -13.20 2.08 60.56
C PRO A 378 -14.03 0.99 61.23
N ASN A 379 -13.37 0.18 62.06
CA ASN A 379 -13.97 -0.84 62.93
C ASN A 379 -15.13 -0.26 63.76
N LEU A 380 -16.36 -0.71 63.47
CA LEU A 380 -17.47 -0.59 64.42
C LEU A 380 -17.39 -1.77 65.41
N ASN A 381 -16.96 -1.46 66.62
CA ASN A 381 -16.92 -2.37 67.75
C ASN A 381 -18.37 -2.60 68.25
N LEU A 382 -18.90 -3.82 68.10
CA LEU A 382 -20.17 -4.25 68.70
C LEU A 382 -19.89 -4.98 70.02
N PRO A 383 -20.39 -4.49 71.18
CA PRO A 383 -20.22 -5.20 72.44
C PRO A 383 -21.21 -6.37 72.56
N GLY A 384 -20.71 -7.47 73.12
CA GLY A 384 -21.28 -8.80 73.07
C GLY A 384 -22.49 -9.06 73.96
N THR A 385 -23.19 -10.15 73.63
CA THR A 385 -24.28 -10.73 74.41
C THR A 385 -23.99 -12.22 74.66
N SER A 386 -23.73 -12.55 75.92
CA SER A 386 -23.82 -13.87 76.55
C SER A 386 -23.38 -13.67 78.00
N GLY A 387 -24.07 -14.11 79.06
CA GLY A 387 -25.34 -14.78 79.26
C GLY A 387 -25.49 -14.93 80.78
N PHE A 388 -26.70 -14.84 81.32
CA PHE A 388 -26.98 -15.22 82.72
C PHE A 388 -28.24 -16.07 82.75
N HIS A 389 -28.12 -17.25 83.37
CA HIS A 389 -29.20 -18.18 83.68
C HIS A 389 -29.37 -18.21 85.21
N HIS A 390 -30.63 -18.29 85.65
CA HIS A 390 -31.18 -18.39 87.01
C HIS A 390 -30.58 -19.50 87.90
N PRO A 391 -30.97 -19.62 89.19
CA PRO A 391 -31.71 -18.70 90.08
C PRO A 391 -30.89 -18.15 91.25
#